data_AF-A5XC76-F1
#
_entry.id   AF-A5XC76-F1
#
_cell.length_a   1.000
_cell.length_b   1.000
_cell.length_c   1.000
_cell.angle_alpha   90.00
_cell.angle_beta   90.00
_cell.angle_gamma   90.00
#
_symmetry.space_group_name_H-M   'P 1'
#
loop_
_entity.id
_entity.type
_entity.pdbx_description
1 polymer ?
#
loop_
_entity_poly.entity_id
_entity_poly.type
_entity_poly.pdbx_seq_one_letter_code
_entity_poly.pdbx_strand_id
1 'polypeptide(L)' 'VRFDSDAPNPRMEPRAPWMEQEGPEYWDRETQISKDAAQVYREDLNTLR' A
#
# COMPACT_ATOMS: atom_id res chain seq x y z
N VAL A 1 2.62 2.07 9.38
CA VAL A 1 3.06 2.17 7.97
C VAL A 1 2.12 3.09 7.19
N ARG A 2 2.51 3.57 6.01
CA ARG A 2 1.67 4.38 5.10
C ARG A 2 1.79 3.85 3.68
N PHE A 3 0.67 3.77 2.97
CA PHE A 3 0.63 3.58 1.53
C PHE A 3 -0.04 4.80 0.89
N ASP A 4 0.53 5.29 -0.20
CA ASP A 4 -0.01 6.41 -0.97
C ASP A 4 -0.12 5.98 -2.44
N SER A 5 -1.35 5.85 -2.93
CA SER A 5 -1.62 5.41 -4.30
C SER A 5 -1.27 6.46 -5.36
N ASP A 6 -1.24 7.75 -4.97
CA ASP A 6 -1.02 8.87 -5.90
C ASP A 6 0.48 9.23 -6.00
N ALA A 7 1.32 8.62 -5.18
CA ALA A 7 2.77 8.80 -5.23
C ALA A 7 3.35 8.31 -6.58
N PRO A 8 4.44 8.93 -7.11
CA PRO A 8 5.09 8.47 -8.36
C PRO A 8 5.58 7.02 -8.32
N ASN A 9 5.85 6.49 -7.13
CA ASN A 9 6.15 5.08 -6.91
C ASN A 9 5.42 4.58 -5.65
N PRO A 10 4.16 4.13 -5.79
CA PRO A 10 3.34 3.66 -4.69
C PRO A 10 3.97 2.43 -4.04
N ARG A 11 4.40 2.59 -2.79
CA ARG A 11 4.96 1.53 -1.95
C ARG A 11 4.53 1.72 -0.50
N MET A 12 4.60 0.66 0.29
CA MET A 12 4.44 0.77 1.73
C MET A 12 5.68 1.39 2.38
N GLU A 13 5.47 2.42 3.19
CA GLU A 13 6.52 3.14 3.90
C GLU A 13 6.41 2.95 5.42
N PRO A 14 7.53 2.71 6.13
CA PRO A 14 7.55 2.69 7.58
C PRO A 14 7.20 4.07 8.15
N ARG A 15 6.33 4.09 9.17
CA ARG A 15 6.00 5.32 9.94
C ARG A 15 6.65 5.35 11.31
N ALA A 16 7.33 4.26 11.69
CA ALA A 16 7.97 4.12 12.99
C ALA A 16 9.31 3.40 12.78
N PRO A 17 10.38 3.79 13.50
CA PRO A 17 11.72 3.25 13.29
C PRO A 17 11.80 1.72 13.43
N TRP A 18 11.00 1.13 14.32
CA TRP A 18 11.01 -0.32 14.54
C TRP A 18 10.53 -1.13 13.32
N MET A 19 9.76 -0.52 12.41
CA MET A 19 9.32 -1.17 11.18
C MET A 19 10.44 -1.29 10.14
N GLU A 20 11.47 -0.43 10.18
CA GLU A 20 12.59 -0.49 9.22
C GLU A 20 13.42 -1.79 9.34
N GLN A 21 13.22 -2.54 10.43
CA GLN A 21 13.85 -3.84 10.66
C GLN A 21 13.22 -4.96 9.81
N GLU A 22 12.01 -4.74 9.27
CA GLU A 22 11.34 -5.71 8.40
C GLU A 22 12.06 -5.82 7.05
N GLY A 23 12.19 -7.07 6.58
CA GLY A 23 12.89 -7.38 5.33
C GLY A 23 12.17 -6.89 4.07
N PRO A 24 12.88 -6.83 2.93
CA PRO A 24 12.30 -6.41 1.66
C PRO A 24 11.08 -7.26 1.25
N GLU A 25 11.06 -8.55 1.60
CA GLU A 25 9.94 -9.46 1.30
C GLU A 25 8.65 -9.05 2.00
N TYR A 26 8.75 -8.55 3.23
CA TYR A 26 7.60 -8.01 3.97
C TYR A 26 7.07 -6.76 3.27
N TRP A 27 7.95 -5.83 2.92
CA TRP A 27 7.57 -4.57 2.28
C TRP A 27 7.00 -4.75 0.88
N ASP A 28 7.54 -5.69 0.10
CA ASP A 28 7.03 -6.03 -1.23
C ASP A 28 5.63 -6.63 -1.12
N ARG A 29 5.42 -7.57 -0.18
CA ARG A 29 4.11 -8.17 0.07
C ARG A 29 3.07 -7.12 0.50
N GLU A 30 3.40 -6.29 1.48
CA GLU A 30 2.49 -5.24 1.97
C GLU A 30 2.18 -4.20 0.89
N THR A 31 3.13 -3.92 0.01
CA THR A 31 2.94 -3.06 -1.16
C THR A 31 1.96 -3.67 -2.15
N GLN A 32 2.06 -4.97 -2.46
CA GLN A 32 1.11 -5.64 -3.36
C GLN A 32 -0.30 -5.63 -2.78
N ILE A 33 -0.45 -6.01 -1.50
CA ILE A 33 -1.75 -6.00 -0.81
C ILE A 33 -2.40 -4.61 -0.85
N SER A 34 -1.60 -3.56 -0.61
CA SER A 34 -2.11 -2.19 -0.62
C SER A 34 -2.51 -1.71 -2.02
N LYS A 35 -1.79 -2.14 -3.06
CA LYS A 35 -2.15 -1.87 -4.47
C LYS A 35 -3.46 -2.54 -4.85
N ASP A 36 -3.62 -3.82 -4.51
CA ASP A 36 -4.83 -4.58 -4.78
C ASP A 36 -6.04 -3.95 -4.08
N ALA A 37 -5.89 -3.60 -2.80
CA ALA A 37 -6.94 -2.92 -2.04
C ALA A 37 -7.32 -1.57 -2.67
N ALA A 38 -6.35 -0.76 -3.09
CA ALA A 38 -6.61 0.51 -3.76
C ALA A 38 -7.40 0.34 -5.06
N GLN A 39 -7.13 -0.72 -5.84
CA GLN A 39 -7.90 -1.04 -7.03
C GLN A 39 -9.34 -1.43 -6.68
N VAL A 40 -9.54 -2.33 -5.72
CA VAL A 40 -10.88 -2.78 -5.29
C VAL A 40 -11.71 -1.60 -4.80
N TYR A 41 -11.16 -0.74 -3.94
CA TYR A 41 -11.88 0.43 -3.46
C TYR A 41 -12.26 1.39 -4.59
N ARG A 42 -11.41 1.53 -5.61
CA ARG A 42 -11.73 2.33 -6.79
C ARG A 42 -12.89 1.74 -7.59
N GLU A 43 -12.92 0.42 -7.77
CA GLU A 43 -14.01 -0.29 -8.47
C GLU A 43 -15.33 -0.20 -7.69
N ASP A 44 -15.27 -0.37 -6.37
CA ASP A 44 -16.44 -0.25 -5.49
C ASP A 44 -17.03 1.17 -5.53
N LEU A 45 -16.18 2.20 -5.46
CA LEU A 45 -16.63 3.59 -5.57
C LEU A 45 -17.27 3.91 -6.92
N ASN A 46 -16.81 3.28 -8.01
CA ASN A 46 -17.45 3.42 -9.32
C ASN A 46 -18.79 2.68 -9.38
N THR A 47 -18.91 1.55 -8.67
CA THR A 47 -20.14 0.75 -8.61
C THR A 47 -21.23 1.42 -7.78
N LEU A 48 -20.84 2.13 -6.72
CA LEU A 48 -21.75 2.86 -5.82
C LEU A 48 -22.22 4.22 -6.36
N ARG A 49 -21.86 4.56 -7.60
CA ARG A 49 -22.12 5.87 -8.23
C ARG A 49 -23.38 5.87 -9.08
#